data_AF-K9WZ41-F1
#
_entry.id   AF-K9WZ41-F1
#
_cell.length_a   1.000
_cell.length_b   1.000
_cell.length_c   1.000
_cell.angle_alpha   90.00
_cell.angle_beta   90.00
_cell.angle_gamma   90.00
#
_symmetry.space_group_name_H-M   'P 1'
#
loop_
_entity.id
_entity.type
_entity.pdbx_description
1 polymer ?
#
loop_
_entity_poly.entity_id
_entity_poly.type
_entity_poly.pdbx_seq_one_letter_code
_entity_poly.pdbx_strand_id
1 'polypeptide(L)'
;METQNNLPIEHQAVPVSHQGLHNFLYSSDDEHGATEVSVTPELANNGVEIIPLEAWRGVALNGKIAGVYAVLNTERRTQYIGYSRNVLLSLNGHLAQNGEQKCAFVRVQPFKFPKRQEMEDLRDAWIAELENTPPGNAAESKMWASTVGEVASSVMSAAERLAYEEKKLKLRKAMADSSLSKELETVDAIESERRSQLEAAVTNDDWSGVINAQTQETKS
;
A
#
# COMPACT_ATOMS: atom_id res chain seq x y z
N MET A 1 31.71 31.88 29.83
CA MET A 1 31.29 30.71 30.62
C MET A 1 30.61 29.77 29.64
N GLU A 2 31.39 28.86 29.06
CA GLU A 2 30.94 27.91 28.04
C GLU A 2 30.56 26.60 28.75
N THR A 3 29.29 26.22 28.71
CA THR A 3 28.81 24.93 29.20
C THR A 3 28.98 23.88 28.12
N GLN A 4 30.04 23.09 28.25
CA GLN A 4 30.19 21.78 27.63
C GLN A 4 29.19 20.81 28.27
N ASN A 5 28.30 20.20 27.47
CA ASN A 5 27.91 18.80 27.61
C ASN A 5 26.99 18.40 26.46
N ASN A 6 27.60 18.05 25.33
CA ASN A 6 26.96 17.22 24.32
C ASN A 6 27.99 16.15 23.89
N LEU A 7 28.24 15.21 24.80
CA LEU A 7 28.98 14.00 24.46
C LEU A 7 27.99 13.04 23.78
N PRO A 8 28.31 12.52 22.59
CA PRO A 8 27.51 11.46 21.98
C PRO A 8 27.49 10.24 22.91
N ILE A 9 26.32 9.62 23.06
CA ILE A 9 26.16 8.40 23.84
C ILE A 9 26.93 7.30 23.10
N GLU A 10 28.14 6.99 23.56
CA GLU A 10 28.95 5.91 23.00
C GLU A 10 28.22 4.56 23.20
N HIS A 11 28.16 3.76 22.13
CA HIS A 11 27.52 2.44 22.00
C HIS A 11 28.11 1.34 22.92
N GLN A 12 28.85 1.69 23.96
CA GLN A 12 29.75 0.78 24.66
C GLN A 12 29.17 0.15 25.94
N ALA A 13 27.90 0.40 26.28
CA ALA A 13 27.29 -0.07 27.54
C ALA A 13 26.03 -0.94 27.36
N VAL A 14 25.92 -1.70 26.26
CA VAL A 14 24.80 -2.63 26.04
C VAL A 14 25.16 -4.03 26.56
N PRO A 15 24.40 -4.59 27.52
CA PRO A 15 24.58 -5.98 27.98
C PRO A 15 24.54 -6.97 26.82
N VAL A 16 25.39 -8.00 26.86
CA VAL A 16 25.55 -9.02 25.80
C VAL A 16 24.22 -9.64 25.33
N SER A 17 23.27 -9.82 26.25
CA SER A 17 21.94 -10.35 25.93
C SER A 17 21.11 -9.47 24.99
N HIS A 18 21.41 -8.16 24.92
CA HIS A 18 20.65 -7.16 24.15
C HIS A 18 21.45 -6.59 22.98
N GLN A 19 22.70 -7.04 22.78
CA GLN A 19 23.51 -6.63 21.64
C GLN A 19 22.88 -7.08 20.31
N GLY A 20 22.22 -8.25 20.26
CA GLY A 20 21.54 -8.72 19.04
C GLY A 20 20.41 -7.80 18.59
N LEU A 21 19.55 -7.37 19.50
CA LEU A 21 18.46 -6.42 19.22
C LEU A 21 18.98 -5.02 18.92
N HIS A 22 20.00 -4.57 19.65
CA HIS A 22 20.58 -3.26 19.43
C HIS A 22 21.32 -3.16 18.09
N ASN A 23 22.05 -4.20 17.71
CA ASN A 23 22.68 -4.30 16.39
C ASN A 23 21.62 -4.42 15.29
N PHE A 24 20.52 -5.13 15.51
CA PHE A 24 19.43 -5.17 14.54
C PHE A 24 18.75 -3.81 14.32
N LEU A 25 18.58 -3.00 15.37
CA LEU A 25 17.90 -1.71 15.29
C LEU A 25 18.81 -0.55 14.85
N TYR A 26 20.12 -0.66 15.08
CA TYR A 26 21.07 0.44 14.90
C TYR A 26 22.33 0.10 14.08
N SER A 27 22.55 -1.16 13.68
CA SER A 27 23.69 -1.53 12.80
C SER A 27 23.38 -1.34 11.31
N SER A 28 22.26 -0.70 11.01
CA SER A 28 21.94 -0.20 9.68
C SER A 28 22.57 1.18 9.46
N ASP A 29 23.89 1.29 9.66
CA ASP A 29 24.65 2.44 9.13
C ASP A 29 24.65 2.43 7.57
N ASP A 30 24.01 1.43 6.96
CA ASP A 30 23.86 1.26 5.52
C ASP A 30 22.42 1.39 4.99
N GLU A 31 21.42 1.73 5.83
CA GLU A 31 20.05 2.04 5.33
C GLU A 31 19.73 3.54 5.29
N HIS A 32 20.65 4.38 5.78
CA HIS A 32 20.69 5.81 5.45
C HIS A 32 21.62 6.12 4.27
N GLY A 33 21.99 5.10 3.49
CA GLY A 33 22.22 5.27 2.07
C GLY A 33 20.94 5.77 1.42
N ALA A 34 20.60 7.05 1.65
CA ALA A 34 19.96 7.86 0.66
C ALA A 34 20.85 7.68 -0.56
N THR A 35 20.46 6.71 -1.41
CA THR A 35 20.73 6.84 -2.81
C THR A 35 20.09 8.18 -3.11
N GLU A 36 20.90 9.22 -3.10
CA GLU A 36 20.60 10.49 -3.72
C GLU A 36 20.41 10.12 -5.18
N VAL A 37 19.24 9.58 -5.47
CA VAL A 37 18.70 9.53 -6.82
C VAL A 37 18.51 11.00 -7.10
N SER A 38 19.57 11.59 -7.64
CA SER A 38 19.55 12.86 -8.32
C SER A 38 18.55 12.69 -9.45
N VAL A 39 17.27 12.85 -9.12
CA VAL A 39 16.24 13.15 -10.10
C VAL A 39 16.64 14.52 -10.62
N THR A 40 17.21 14.53 -11.81
CA THR A 40 17.46 15.74 -12.58
C THR A 40 16.14 16.53 -12.65
N PRO A 41 16.15 17.81 -12.25
CA PRO A 41 14.94 18.60 -12.03
C PRO A 41 14.12 18.89 -13.31
N GLU A 42 14.62 18.51 -14.48
CA GLU A 42 13.92 18.64 -15.77
C GLU A 42 12.88 17.54 -16.03
N LEU A 43 12.84 16.48 -15.21
CA LEU A 43 12.22 15.23 -15.63
C LEU A 43 10.86 14.89 -15.00
N ALA A 44 10.19 15.80 -14.27
CA ALA A 44 8.94 15.41 -13.60
C ALA A 44 7.80 16.44 -13.67
N ASN A 45 7.67 17.14 -14.80
CA ASN A 45 6.56 18.02 -15.16
C ASN A 45 6.35 19.22 -14.20
N ASN A 46 6.42 20.44 -14.74
CA ASN A 46 6.41 21.69 -13.96
C ASN A 46 5.01 22.12 -13.52
N GLY A 47 4.07 21.18 -13.39
CA GLY A 47 2.68 21.46 -13.08
C GLY A 47 1.99 22.36 -14.10
N VAL A 48 2.50 22.46 -15.33
CA VAL A 48 1.90 23.26 -16.42
C VAL A 48 1.72 22.41 -17.67
N GLU A 49 2.64 21.50 -17.95
CA GLU A 49 2.60 20.70 -19.16
C GLU A 49 1.64 19.52 -19.01
N ILE A 50 0.88 19.25 -20.06
CA ILE A 50 0.02 18.08 -20.17
C ILE A 50 0.69 17.13 -21.15
N ILE A 51 1.18 16.00 -20.65
CA ILE A 51 1.89 15.01 -21.46
C ILE A 51 1.13 13.67 -21.46
N PRO A 52 1.33 12.81 -22.49
CA PRO A 52 0.74 11.48 -22.50
C PRO A 52 1.15 10.70 -21.26
N LEU A 53 0.20 9.98 -20.65
CA LEU A 53 0.47 9.22 -19.42
C LEU A 53 1.62 8.24 -19.60
N GLU A 54 1.68 7.55 -20.75
CA GLU A 54 2.74 6.58 -21.04
C GLU A 54 4.12 7.23 -21.15
N ALA A 55 4.19 8.42 -21.74
CA ALA A 55 5.43 9.19 -21.81
C ALA A 55 5.89 9.59 -20.39
N TRP A 56 4.97 10.05 -19.54
CA TRP A 56 5.30 10.39 -18.15
C TRP A 56 5.75 9.15 -17.36
N ARG A 57 5.11 8.00 -17.54
CA ARG A 57 5.48 6.73 -16.87
C ARG A 57 6.87 6.26 -17.27
N GLY A 58 7.21 6.34 -18.55
CA GLY A 58 8.55 6.00 -19.06
C GLY A 58 9.65 6.93 -18.53
N VAL A 59 9.27 8.11 -18.05
CA VAL A 59 10.17 9.11 -17.50
C VAL A 59 10.30 8.99 -15.98
N ALA A 60 9.23 8.70 -15.26
CA ALA A 60 9.17 8.57 -13.81
C ALA A 60 9.80 7.27 -13.25
N LEU A 61 10.56 6.52 -14.06
CA LEU A 61 11.04 5.16 -13.78
C LEU A 61 11.63 5.02 -12.36
N ASN A 62 10.94 4.22 -11.54
CA ASN A 62 11.30 3.82 -10.17
C ASN A 62 11.48 4.95 -9.13
N GLY A 63 11.18 6.19 -9.48
CA GLY A 63 11.24 7.33 -8.55
C GLY A 63 10.00 7.41 -7.66
N LYS A 64 10.18 7.51 -6.34
CA LYS A 64 9.10 7.93 -5.42
C LYS A 64 8.87 9.43 -5.58
N ILE A 65 8.11 9.81 -6.59
CA ILE A 65 7.73 11.21 -6.84
C ILE A 65 6.50 11.52 -6.01
N ALA A 66 6.63 12.44 -5.06
CA ALA A 66 5.50 13.01 -4.34
C ALA A 66 5.02 14.28 -5.05
N GLY A 67 3.71 14.47 -5.13
CA GLY A 67 3.16 15.66 -5.76
C GLY A 67 1.66 15.62 -6.00
N VAL A 68 1.19 16.70 -6.62
CA VAL A 68 -0.19 16.87 -7.09
C VAL A 68 -0.25 16.50 -8.55
N TYR A 69 -1.30 15.81 -8.97
CA TYR A 69 -1.48 15.37 -10.35
C TYR A 69 -2.93 15.51 -10.79
N ALA A 70 -3.11 15.81 -12.07
CA ALA A 70 -4.40 15.80 -12.75
C ALA A 70 -4.36 14.77 -13.87
N VAL A 71 -5.41 13.96 -13.96
CA VAL A 71 -5.62 12.93 -14.97
C VAL A 71 -6.66 13.44 -15.96
N LEU A 72 -6.36 13.32 -17.25
CA LEU A 72 -7.21 13.77 -18.33
C LEU A 72 -7.52 12.64 -19.31
N ASN A 73 -8.72 12.70 -19.90
CA ASN A 73 -9.15 11.75 -20.93
C ASN A 73 -8.54 12.07 -22.31
N THR A 74 -8.87 11.26 -23.32
CA THR A 74 -8.41 11.44 -24.71
C THR A 74 -8.77 12.80 -25.32
N GLU A 75 -9.83 13.45 -24.83
CA GLU A 75 -10.28 14.78 -25.23
C GLU A 75 -9.60 15.92 -24.44
N ARG A 76 -8.60 15.61 -23.61
CA ARG A 76 -7.92 16.57 -22.70
C ARG A 76 -8.85 17.25 -21.70
N ARG A 77 -9.95 16.59 -21.32
CA ARG A 77 -10.80 17.02 -20.20
C ARG A 77 -10.28 16.42 -18.89
N THR A 78 -10.17 17.24 -17.86
CA THR A 78 -9.75 16.78 -16.53
C THR A 78 -10.82 15.87 -15.93
N GLN A 79 -10.44 14.61 -15.68
CA GLN A 79 -11.30 13.61 -15.08
C GLN A 79 -11.12 13.53 -13.56
N TYR A 80 -9.91 13.79 -13.08
CA TYR A 80 -9.57 13.70 -11.67
C TYR A 80 -8.34 14.55 -11.32
N ILE A 81 -8.33 15.12 -10.12
CA ILE A 81 -7.18 15.81 -9.52
C ILE A 81 -6.96 15.26 -8.12
N GLY A 82 -5.73 14.81 -7.85
CA GLY A 82 -5.35 14.23 -6.57
C GLY A 82 -3.92 14.57 -6.18
N TYR A 83 -3.53 14.16 -4.98
CA TYR A 83 -2.15 14.24 -4.52
C TYR A 83 -1.70 12.89 -3.99
N SER A 84 -0.40 12.61 -4.06
CA SER A 84 0.16 11.36 -3.57
C SER A 84 1.62 11.53 -3.18
N ARG A 85 2.07 10.70 -2.23
CA ARG A 85 3.51 10.53 -1.93
C ARG A 85 4.22 9.65 -2.98
N ASN A 86 3.46 8.95 -3.81
CA ASN A 86 3.94 8.18 -4.94
C ASN A 86 2.95 8.32 -6.10
N VAL A 87 3.14 9.36 -6.90
CA VAL A 87 2.26 9.72 -8.02
C VAL A 87 2.21 8.59 -9.05
N LEU A 88 3.35 7.95 -9.36
CA LEU A 88 3.40 6.84 -10.31
C LEU A 88 2.54 5.66 -9.87
N LEU A 89 2.62 5.27 -8.59
CA LEU A 89 1.79 4.19 -8.05
C LEU A 89 0.30 4.54 -8.14
N SER A 90 -0.08 5.76 -7.78
CA SER A 90 -1.47 6.20 -7.86
C SER A 90 -2.00 6.21 -9.29
N LEU A 91 -1.22 6.72 -10.25
CA LEU A 91 -1.60 6.74 -11.66
C LEU A 91 -1.75 5.33 -12.26
N ASN A 92 -0.87 4.39 -11.90
CA ASN A 92 -1.01 2.99 -12.31
C ASN A 92 -2.30 2.37 -11.75
N GLY A 93 -2.66 2.69 -10.51
CA GLY A 93 -3.95 2.29 -9.92
C GLY A 93 -5.15 2.81 -10.71
N HIS A 94 -5.16 4.11 -11.00
CA HIS A 94 -6.23 4.73 -11.79
C HIS A 94 -6.33 4.14 -13.19
N LEU A 95 -5.19 3.86 -13.83
CA LEU A 95 -5.14 3.22 -15.14
C LEU A 95 -5.76 1.82 -15.10
N ALA A 96 -5.43 1.01 -14.10
CA ALA A 96 -5.98 -0.33 -13.92
C ALA A 96 -7.49 -0.30 -13.63
N GLN A 97 -7.98 0.70 -12.89
CA GLN A 97 -9.37 0.80 -12.46
C GLN A 97 -10.28 1.44 -13.51
N ASN A 98 -9.81 2.51 -14.18
CA ASN A 98 -10.62 3.37 -15.05
C ASN A 98 -10.27 3.26 -16.55
N GLY A 99 -9.18 2.57 -16.88
CA GLY A 99 -8.72 2.31 -18.25
C GLY A 99 -8.04 3.50 -18.94
N GLU A 100 -7.38 3.22 -20.06
CA GLU A 100 -6.60 4.18 -20.85
C GLU A 100 -7.42 5.35 -21.42
N GLN A 101 -8.72 5.12 -21.69
CA GLN A 101 -9.60 6.14 -22.25
C GLN A 101 -9.83 7.32 -21.29
N LYS A 102 -9.98 7.01 -19.99
CA LYS A 102 -10.13 8.00 -18.92
C LYS A 102 -8.78 8.53 -18.42
N CYS A 103 -7.69 7.78 -18.66
CA CYS A 103 -6.34 8.09 -18.18
C CYS A 103 -5.35 8.24 -19.35
N ALA A 104 -5.61 9.17 -20.28
CA ALA A 104 -4.80 9.34 -21.49
C ALA A 104 -3.63 10.32 -21.29
N PHE A 105 -3.88 11.42 -20.57
CA PHE A 105 -2.89 12.46 -20.31
C PHE A 105 -2.77 12.77 -18.83
N VAL A 106 -1.62 13.32 -18.46
CA VAL A 106 -1.33 13.70 -17.08
C VAL A 106 -0.62 15.04 -17.01
N ARG A 107 -1.00 15.83 -16.00
CA ARG A 107 -0.29 16.99 -15.51
C ARG A 107 0.19 16.67 -14.11
N VAL A 108 1.48 16.82 -13.82
CA VAL A 108 2.04 16.53 -12.49
C VAL A 108 2.82 17.75 -12.01
N GLN A 109 2.68 18.09 -10.73
CA GLN A 109 3.52 19.05 -10.01
C GLN A 109 4.26 18.29 -8.89
N PRO A 110 5.56 18.01 -9.05
CA PRO A 110 6.36 17.30 -8.07
C PRO A 110 6.77 18.23 -6.94
N PHE A 111 6.96 17.66 -5.75
CA PHE A 111 7.44 18.35 -4.55
C PHE A 111 8.70 17.68 -4.04
N LYS A 112 9.77 18.45 -3.89
CA LYS A 112 11.02 17.97 -3.25
C LYS A 112 10.81 17.64 -1.78
N PHE A 113 10.00 18.44 -1.08
CA PHE A 113 9.64 18.27 0.32
C PHE A 113 8.12 18.32 0.47
N PRO A 114 7.43 17.17 0.30
CA PRO A 114 5.98 17.14 0.24
C PRO A 114 5.35 17.39 1.61
N LYS A 115 4.79 18.58 1.82
CA LYS A 115 3.89 18.85 2.95
C LYS A 115 2.45 18.58 2.53
N ARG A 116 1.70 17.91 3.42
CA ARG A 116 0.31 17.54 3.15
C ARG A 116 -0.55 18.76 2.83
N GLN A 117 -0.47 19.80 3.66
CA GLN A 117 -1.27 21.02 3.48
C GLN A 117 -0.99 21.68 2.12
N GLU A 118 0.29 21.87 1.77
CA GLU A 118 0.68 22.49 0.50
C GLU A 118 0.18 21.69 -0.73
N MET A 119 0.18 20.36 -0.65
CA MET A 119 -0.37 19.51 -1.72
C MET A 119 -1.91 19.55 -1.77
N GLU A 120 -2.57 19.65 -0.62
CA GLU A 120 -4.04 19.80 -0.53
C GLU A 120 -4.48 21.14 -1.10
N ASP A 121 -3.81 22.23 -0.71
CA ASP A 121 -4.08 23.58 -1.18
C ASP A 121 -3.90 23.69 -2.71
N LEU A 122 -2.84 23.08 -3.25
CA LEU A 122 -2.61 23.08 -4.70
C LEU A 122 -3.64 22.23 -5.46
N ARG A 123 -4.04 21.07 -4.92
CA ARG A 123 -5.15 20.29 -5.48
C ARG A 123 -6.42 21.13 -5.54
N ASP A 124 -6.76 21.81 -4.45
CA ASP A 124 -7.98 22.60 -4.35
C ASP A 124 -7.93 23.82 -5.29
N ALA A 125 -6.75 24.46 -5.43
CA ALA A 125 -6.51 25.49 -6.42
C ALA A 125 -6.75 24.98 -7.85
N TRP A 126 -6.20 23.83 -8.23
CA TRP A 126 -6.42 23.24 -9.56
C TRP A 126 -7.87 22.85 -9.81
N ILE A 127 -8.61 22.44 -8.78
CA ILE A 127 -10.05 22.16 -8.92
C ILE A 127 -10.82 23.48 -9.11
N ALA A 128 -10.46 24.54 -8.37
CA ALA A 128 -11.09 25.86 -8.46
C ALA A 128 -10.77 26.60 -9.77
N GLU A 129 -9.63 26.32 -10.41
CA GLU A 129 -9.28 26.80 -11.75
C GLU A 129 -10.21 26.26 -12.84
N LEU A 130 -10.87 25.13 -12.60
CA LEU A 130 -11.79 24.53 -13.56
C LEU A 130 -13.18 25.14 -13.43
N GLU A 131 -13.82 25.40 -14.56
CA GLU A 131 -15.22 25.86 -14.61
C GLU A 131 -16.19 24.83 -14.00
N ASN A 132 -15.82 23.55 -14.02
CA ASN A 132 -16.60 22.44 -13.49
C ASN A 132 -15.73 21.47 -12.69
N THR A 133 -16.26 20.96 -11.59
CA THR A 133 -15.60 19.93 -10.79
C THR A 133 -15.43 18.64 -11.61
N PRO A 134 -14.22 18.06 -11.68
CA PRO A 134 -13.99 16.82 -12.40
C PRO A 134 -14.88 15.68 -11.89
N PRO A 135 -15.35 14.75 -12.75
CA PRO A 135 -16.19 13.63 -12.34
C PRO A 135 -15.59 12.81 -11.18
N GLY A 136 -14.28 12.55 -11.23
CA GLY A 136 -13.54 11.83 -10.19
C GLY A 136 -13.32 12.60 -8.89
N ASN A 137 -13.62 13.90 -8.85
CA ASN A 137 -13.63 14.70 -7.62
C ASN A 137 -15.06 14.95 -7.11
N ALA A 138 -16.07 14.45 -7.82
CA ALA A 138 -17.49 14.60 -7.49
C ALA A 138 -18.19 13.22 -7.49
N ALA A 139 -19.08 12.97 -8.45
CA ALA A 139 -19.94 11.78 -8.49
C ALA A 139 -19.17 10.45 -8.60
N GLU A 140 -18.04 10.44 -9.31
CA GLU A 140 -17.20 9.25 -9.49
C GLU A 140 -16.09 9.15 -8.43
N SER A 141 -16.10 9.97 -7.37
CA SER A 141 -15.00 10.03 -6.38
C SER A 141 -14.57 8.67 -5.83
N LYS A 142 -15.51 7.76 -5.59
CA LYS A 142 -15.21 6.39 -5.12
C LYS A 142 -14.39 5.55 -6.12
N MET A 143 -14.44 5.86 -7.42
CA MET A 143 -13.66 5.18 -8.47
C MET A 143 -12.22 5.69 -8.60
N TRP A 144 -11.89 6.78 -7.90
CA TRP A 144 -10.58 7.44 -7.98
C TRP A 144 -9.92 7.59 -6.60
N ALA A 145 -10.68 7.59 -5.51
CA ALA A 145 -10.18 7.79 -4.15
C ALA A 145 -9.80 6.47 -3.44
N SER A 146 -9.20 5.51 -4.14
CA SER A 146 -8.71 4.28 -3.49
C SER A 146 -7.45 4.58 -2.67
N THR A 147 -7.39 4.02 -1.46
CA THR A 147 -6.23 4.21 -0.59
C THR A 147 -4.98 3.58 -1.21
N VAL A 148 -3.78 4.05 -0.85
CA VAL A 148 -2.51 3.48 -1.35
C VAL A 148 -2.45 1.96 -1.11
N GLY A 149 -3.04 1.46 -0.02
CA GLY A 149 -3.13 0.02 0.27
C GLY A 149 -4.08 -0.75 -0.66
N GLU A 150 -5.20 -0.16 -1.03
CA GLU A 150 -6.17 -0.73 -1.97
C GLU A 150 -5.65 -0.70 -3.41
N VAL A 151 -4.96 0.37 -3.79
CA VAL A 151 -4.25 0.50 -5.07
C VAL A 151 -3.10 -0.50 -5.17
N ALA A 152 -2.26 -0.61 -4.13
CA ALA A 152 -1.18 -1.60 -4.10
C ALA A 152 -1.73 -3.03 -4.20
N SER A 153 -2.78 -3.35 -3.46
CA SER A 153 -3.40 -4.68 -3.50
C SER A 153 -3.98 -4.99 -4.88
N SER A 154 -4.58 -4.00 -5.55
CA SER A 154 -5.21 -4.18 -6.86
C SER A 154 -4.20 -4.35 -8.00
N VAL A 155 -3.04 -3.69 -7.91
CA VAL A 155 -1.98 -3.72 -8.96
C VAL A 155 -1.00 -4.89 -8.78
N MET A 156 -0.96 -5.55 -7.62
CA MET A 156 -0.07 -6.69 -7.36
C MET A 156 -0.42 -7.92 -8.19
N SER A 157 0.61 -8.55 -8.79
CA SER A 157 0.52 -9.90 -9.35
C SER A 157 0.12 -10.91 -8.28
N ALA A 158 -0.50 -12.03 -8.67
CA ALA A 158 -0.91 -13.09 -7.72
C ALA A 158 0.26 -13.56 -6.83
N ALA A 159 1.48 -13.59 -7.37
CA ALA A 159 2.68 -13.95 -6.62
C ALA A 159 3.06 -12.89 -5.55
N GLU A 160 2.88 -11.61 -5.85
CA GLU A 160 3.19 -10.51 -4.92
C GLU A 160 2.14 -10.40 -3.81
N ARG A 161 0.87 -10.70 -4.12
CA ARG A 161 -0.21 -10.79 -3.12
C ARG A 161 0.07 -11.87 -2.08
N LEU A 162 0.48 -13.06 -2.52
CA LEU A 162 0.84 -14.17 -1.63
C LEU A 162 2.02 -13.79 -0.73
N ALA A 163 3.05 -13.14 -1.26
CA ALA A 163 4.19 -12.69 -0.48
C ALA A 163 3.82 -11.61 0.55
N TYR A 164 2.86 -10.72 0.22
CA TYR A 164 2.36 -9.70 1.14
C TYR A 164 1.52 -10.31 2.27
N GLU A 165 0.63 -11.24 1.96
CA GLU A 165 -0.16 -11.97 2.95
C GLU A 165 0.73 -12.81 3.87
N GLU A 166 1.74 -13.48 3.32
CA GLU A 166 2.71 -14.25 4.10
C GLU A 166 3.52 -13.36 5.05
N LYS A 167 3.99 -12.19 4.58
CA LYS A 167 4.67 -11.20 5.42
C LYS A 167 3.77 -10.67 6.52
N LYS A 168 2.51 -10.35 6.21
CA LYS A 168 1.52 -9.89 7.17
C LYS A 168 1.23 -10.95 8.24
N LEU A 169 1.07 -12.21 7.82
CA LEU A 169 0.87 -13.35 8.72
C LEU A 169 2.09 -13.57 9.62
N LYS A 170 3.30 -13.54 9.06
CA LYS A 170 4.57 -13.67 9.80
C LYS A 170 4.73 -12.55 10.82
N LEU A 171 4.43 -11.30 10.45
CA LEU A 171 4.50 -10.17 11.37
C LEU A 171 3.52 -10.33 12.53
N ARG A 172 2.27 -10.70 12.24
CA ARG A 172 1.25 -10.89 13.27
C ARG A 172 1.57 -12.06 14.21
N LYS A 173 2.19 -13.12 13.69
CA LYS A 173 2.74 -14.23 14.48
C LYS A 173 3.91 -13.78 15.36
N ALA A 174 4.82 -12.95 14.86
CA ALA A 174 5.96 -12.43 15.61
C ALA A 174 5.56 -11.46 16.73
N MET A 175 4.46 -10.73 16.56
CA MET A 175 3.91 -9.82 17.57
C MET A 175 3.09 -10.54 18.66
N ALA A 176 2.99 -11.88 18.63
CA ALA A 176 2.18 -12.68 19.54
C ALA A 176 0.77 -12.11 19.73
N ASP A 177 0.16 -11.65 18.63
CA ASP A 177 -1.18 -11.08 18.64
C ASP A 177 -2.16 -12.14 19.16
N SER A 178 -2.72 -11.88 20.34
CA SER A 178 -3.60 -12.81 21.07
C SER A 178 -4.88 -13.13 20.30
N SER A 179 -5.29 -12.26 19.37
CA SER A 179 -6.41 -12.53 18.48
C SER A 179 -6.09 -13.64 17.48
N LEU A 180 -4.90 -13.64 16.90
CA LEU A 180 -4.47 -14.67 15.94
C LEU A 180 -4.23 -16.00 16.62
N SER A 181 -3.65 -16.01 17.83
CA SER A 181 -3.50 -17.23 18.63
C SER A 181 -4.86 -17.87 18.94
N LYS A 182 -5.85 -17.04 19.29
CA LYS A 182 -7.22 -17.50 19.60
C LYS A 182 -7.94 -18.01 18.34
N GLU A 183 -7.77 -17.34 17.20
CA GLU A 183 -8.29 -17.82 15.91
C GLU A 183 -7.65 -19.17 15.53
N LEU A 184 -6.33 -19.34 15.71
CA LEU A 184 -5.66 -20.62 15.44
C LEU A 184 -6.13 -21.74 16.37
N GLU A 185 -6.26 -21.46 17.68
CA GLU A 185 -6.78 -22.42 18.66
C GLU A 185 -8.22 -22.83 18.33
N THR A 186 -9.06 -21.90 17.85
CA THR A 186 -10.43 -22.25 17.45
C THR A 186 -10.47 -23.12 16.21
N VAL A 187 -9.60 -22.87 15.22
CA VAL A 187 -9.52 -23.69 14.01
C VAL A 187 -8.98 -25.09 14.33
N ASP A 188 -7.96 -25.19 15.18
CA ASP A 188 -7.38 -26.47 15.62
C ASP A 188 -8.38 -27.28 16.46
N ALA A 189 -9.17 -26.62 17.31
CA ALA A 189 -10.25 -27.26 18.07
C ALA A 189 -11.35 -27.81 17.15
N ILE A 190 -11.78 -27.05 16.14
CA ILE A 190 -12.78 -27.49 15.15
C ILE A 190 -12.24 -28.67 14.32
N GLU A 191 -10.97 -28.61 13.90
CA GLU A 191 -10.38 -29.69 13.10
C GLU A 191 -10.19 -30.98 13.92
N SER A 192 -9.78 -30.85 15.19
CA SER A 192 -9.68 -31.96 16.14
C SER A 192 -11.04 -32.61 16.41
N GLU A 193 -12.08 -31.80 16.60
CA GLU A 193 -13.45 -32.28 16.80
C GLU A 193 -13.98 -33.00 15.54
N ARG A 194 -13.69 -32.46 14.36
CA ARG A 194 -14.02 -33.11 13.08
C ARG A 194 -13.30 -34.45 12.92
N ARG A 195 -12.03 -34.54 13.29
CA ARG A 195 -11.26 -35.80 13.25
C ARG A 195 -11.83 -36.83 14.23
N SER A 196 -12.15 -36.41 15.46
CA SER A 196 -12.78 -37.27 16.47
C SER A 196 -14.13 -37.81 16.01
N GLN A 197 -14.98 -36.97 15.39
CA GLN A 197 -16.26 -37.40 14.82
C GLN A 197 -16.08 -38.41 13.68
N LEU A 198 -15.07 -38.24 12.83
CA LEU A 198 -14.74 -39.20 11.77
C LEU A 198 -14.22 -40.53 12.33
N GLU A 199 -13.34 -40.49 13.34
CA GLU A 199 -12.84 -41.69 14.01
C GLU A 199 -13.94 -42.46 14.75
N ALA A 200 -14.88 -41.74 15.38
CA ALA A 200 -16.05 -42.33 16.01
C ALA A 200 -17.01 -42.97 14.99
N ALA A 201 -17.23 -42.32 13.84
CA ALA A 201 -18.03 -42.88 12.75
C ALA A 201 -17.39 -44.14 12.15
N VAL A 202 -16.06 -44.16 12.00
CA VAL A 202 -15.31 -45.34 11.53
C VAL A 202 -15.36 -46.48 12.55
N THR A 203 -15.26 -46.19 13.84
CA THR A 203 -15.18 -47.22 14.90
C THR A 203 -16.55 -47.80 15.24
N ASN A 204 -17.61 -46.99 15.20
CA ASN A 204 -18.98 -47.39 15.55
C ASN A 204 -19.88 -47.65 14.32
N ASP A 205 -19.33 -47.57 13.12
CA ASP A 205 -20.00 -47.77 11.82
C ASP A 205 -21.26 -46.88 11.62
N ASP A 206 -21.31 -45.72 12.30
CA ASP A 206 -22.41 -44.76 12.24
C ASP A 206 -22.04 -43.58 11.34
N TRP A 207 -22.07 -43.83 10.03
CA TRP A 207 -21.80 -42.83 9.00
C TRP A 207 -22.98 -41.88 8.76
N SER A 208 -24.15 -42.18 9.32
CA SER A 208 -25.41 -41.48 9.04
C SER A 208 -25.35 -40.00 9.41
N GLY A 209 -24.68 -39.67 10.52
CA GLY A 209 -24.51 -38.29 10.98
C GLY A 209 -23.59 -37.45 10.10
N VAL A 210 -22.47 -38.01 9.64
CA VAL A 210 -21.47 -37.33 8.80
C VAL A 210 -22.06 -37.01 7.42
N ILE A 211 -22.78 -37.96 6.84
CA ILE A 211 -23.41 -37.80 5.52
C ILE A 211 -24.53 -36.74 5.55
N ASN A 212 -25.33 -36.70 6.62
CA ASN A 212 -26.37 -35.67 6.76
C ASN A 212 -25.77 -34.26 6.90
N ALA A 213 -24.68 -34.10 7.65
CA ALA A 213 -23.99 -32.82 7.76
C ALA A 213 -23.49 -32.30 6.40
N GLN A 214 -22.81 -33.16 5.62
CA GLN A 214 -22.34 -32.81 4.27
C GLN A 214 -23.48 -32.54 3.28
N THR A 215 -24.59 -33.26 3.40
CA THR A 215 -25.76 -33.07 2.52
C THR A 215 -26.47 -31.74 2.78
N GLN A 216 -26.40 -31.21 4.00
CA GLN A 216 -26.95 -29.88 4.31
C GLN A 216 -26.01 -28.75 3.83
N GLU A 217 -24.70 -28.91 3.97
CA GLU A 217 -23.72 -27.91 3.49
C GLU A 217 -23.73 -27.71 1.97
N THR A 218 -24.07 -28.76 1.20
CA THR A 218 -24.17 -28.68 -0.28
C THR A 218 -25.50 -28.12 -0.79
N LYS A 219 -26.50 -27.94 0.08
CA LYS A 219 -27.83 -27.38 -0.25
C LYS A 219 -27.98 -25.90 0.09
N SER A 220 -27.06 -25.32 0.86
CA SER A 220 -26.95 -23.87 1.11
C SER A 220 -26.08 -23.19 0.05
#